data_AF-A0A137P5Z8-F1
#
_entry.id   AF-A0A137P5Z8-F1
#
_cell.length_a   1.000
_cell.length_b   1.000
_cell.length_c   1.000
_cell.angle_alpha   90.00
_cell.angle_beta   90.00
_cell.angle_gamma   90.00
#
_symmetry.space_group_name_H-M   'P 1'
#
loop_
_entity.id
_entity.type
_entity.pdbx_description
1 polymer ?
#
loop_
_entity_poly.entity_id
_entity_poly.type
_entity_poly.pdbx_seq_one_letter_code
_entity_poly.pdbx_strand_id
1 'polypeptide(L)'
;MKLFLLTLIAPILCHKATLWENNGYDHDIQGDYGKCFNVNGNAIGIQAPWDLEVQFYKGNACQNQWYSRSWGTVKFDKACNYYSVKFAQRHDDNIHGGKGKGSVGRYDYNGHN
;
A
#
# COMPACT_ATOMS: atom_id res chain seq x y z
N MET A 1 23.27 -14.89 42.53
CA MET A 1 22.28 -13.90 42.03
C MET A 1 22.20 -14.06 40.52
N LYS A 2 21.16 -14.75 40.00
CA LYS A 2 21.00 -14.96 38.55
C LYS A 2 20.26 -13.75 37.98
N LEU A 3 20.99 -12.88 37.27
CA LEU A 3 20.41 -11.79 36.50
C LEU A 3 19.65 -12.41 35.31
N PHE A 4 18.32 -12.37 35.34
CA PHE A 4 17.50 -12.66 34.17
C PHE A 4 17.60 -11.47 33.20
N LEU A 5 18.32 -11.65 32.12
CA LEU A 5 18.34 -10.72 30.99
C LEU A 5 16.99 -10.85 30.26
N LEU A 6 16.05 -9.96 30.56
CA LEU A 6 14.83 -9.78 29.77
C LEU A 6 15.23 -9.14 28.45
N THR A 7 15.52 -9.94 27.43
CA THR A 7 15.61 -9.46 26.05
C THR A 7 14.22 -9.03 25.62
N LEU A 8 13.97 -7.73 25.69
CA LEU A 8 12.80 -7.07 25.13
C LEU A 8 12.88 -7.23 23.60
N ILE A 9 12.32 -8.32 23.06
CA ILE A 9 12.13 -8.46 21.61
C ILE A 9 11.00 -7.50 21.27
N ALA A 10 11.33 -6.24 20.98
CA ALA A 10 10.37 -5.33 20.39
C ALA A 10 9.99 -5.91 19.02
N PRO A 11 8.72 -6.30 18.79
CA PRO A 11 8.31 -6.74 17.47
C PRO A 11 8.47 -5.54 16.54
N ILE A 12 9.46 -5.61 15.66
CA ILE A 12 9.58 -4.67 14.54
C ILE A 12 8.38 -5.02 13.65
N LEU A 13 7.31 -4.23 13.74
CA LEU A 13 6.07 -4.38 12.96
C LEU A 13 6.32 -4.04 11.49
N CYS A 14 7.13 -4.86 10.83
CA CYS A 14 7.51 -4.67 9.45
C CYS A 14 6.43 -5.28 8.55
N HIS A 15 5.58 -4.43 7.99
CA HIS A 15 4.58 -4.84 7.01
C HIS A 15 5.27 -5.05 5.65
N LYS A 16 4.75 -5.99 4.85
CA LYS A 16 5.23 -6.25 3.49
C LYS A 16 4.08 -6.22 2.51
N ALA A 17 4.28 -5.61 1.35
CA ALA A 17 3.42 -5.72 0.20
C ALA A 17 4.26 -5.98 -1.06
N THR A 18 3.71 -6.72 -2.00
CA THR A 18 4.26 -6.92 -3.34
C THR A 18 3.37 -6.21 -4.34
N LEU A 19 3.94 -5.38 -5.19
CA LEU A 19 3.25 -4.78 -6.34
C LEU A 19 3.64 -5.55 -7.59
N TRP A 20 2.66 -6.05 -8.34
CA TRP A 20 2.92 -6.74 -9.61
C TRP A 20 2.88 -5.72 -10.73
N GLU A 21 3.91 -5.67 -11.57
CA GLU A 21 4.02 -4.67 -12.65
C GLU A 21 3.65 -5.24 -14.01
N ASN A 22 3.19 -4.37 -14.91
CA ASN A 22 2.84 -4.78 -16.27
C ASN A 22 4.05 -5.26 -17.10
N ASN A 23 5.27 -4.88 -16.71
CA ASN A 23 6.50 -5.28 -17.38
C ASN A 23 7.04 -6.64 -16.89
N GLY A 24 6.31 -7.34 -16.01
CA GLY A 24 6.69 -8.65 -15.48
C GLY A 24 7.67 -8.61 -14.31
N TYR A 25 8.01 -7.43 -13.78
CA TYR A 25 8.78 -7.28 -12.56
C TYR A 25 7.86 -7.06 -11.35
N ASP A 26 8.30 -7.48 -10.17
CA ASP A 26 7.55 -7.28 -8.94
C ASP A 26 8.33 -6.36 -7.99
N HIS A 27 7.63 -5.44 -7.33
CA HIS A 27 8.18 -4.59 -6.28
C HIS A 27 7.78 -5.10 -4.90
N ASP A 28 8.73 -5.70 -4.20
CA ASP A 28 8.60 -6.01 -2.78
C ASP A 28 8.91 -4.77 -1.94
N ILE A 29 7.89 -4.28 -1.23
CA ILE A 29 7.97 -3.11 -0.36
C ILE A 29 7.81 -3.58 1.08
N GLN A 30 8.74 -3.18 1.95
CA GLN A 30 8.72 -3.51 3.36
C GLN A 30 8.89 -2.26 4.23
N GLY A 31 8.03 -2.09 5.24
CA GLY A 31 8.15 -1.05 6.25
C GLY A 31 6.87 -0.86 7.07
N ASP A 32 6.85 0.21 7.86
CA ASP A 32 5.78 0.45 8.81
C ASP A 32 4.65 1.30 8.22
N TYR A 33 3.50 1.32 8.90
CA TYR A 33 2.42 2.26 8.58
C TYR A 33 2.91 3.72 8.62
N GLY A 34 2.34 4.56 7.76
CA GLY A 34 2.70 5.97 7.64
C GLY A 34 3.95 6.23 6.79
N LYS A 35 4.79 5.21 6.56
CA LYS A 35 6.01 5.35 5.76
C LYS A 35 5.67 5.50 4.28
N CYS A 36 6.31 6.48 3.65
CA CYS A 36 6.27 6.66 2.21
C CYS A 36 7.47 5.98 1.53
N PHE A 37 7.22 5.33 0.41
CA PHE A 37 8.20 4.64 -0.41
C PHE A 37 8.25 5.30 -1.78
N ASN A 38 9.42 5.86 -2.13
CA ASN A 38 9.69 6.45 -3.44
C ASN A 38 10.03 5.35 -4.45
N VAL A 39 9.01 4.61 -4.85
CA VAL A 39 9.07 3.62 -5.92
C VAL A 39 8.03 4.01 -6.96
N ASN A 40 8.40 3.90 -8.22
CA ASN A 40 7.56 4.23 -9.35
C ASN A 40 7.38 3.02 -10.26
N GLY A 41 6.20 2.93 -10.86
CA GLY A 41 5.84 1.79 -11.68
C GLY A 41 4.46 1.94 -12.31
N ASN A 42 4.05 0.90 -13.01
CA ASN A 42 2.73 0.64 -13.55
C ASN A 42 2.17 -0.69 -13.02
N ALA A 43 1.60 -0.64 -11.80
CA ALA A 43 1.09 -1.80 -11.10
C ALA A 43 -0.17 -2.36 -11.78
N ILE A 44 -0.24 -3.68 -11.97
CA ILE A 44 -1.39 -4.45 -12.45
C ILE A 44 -2.07 -5.25 -11.34
N GLY A 45 -1.54 -5.18 -10.11
CA GLY A 45 -2.13 -5.79 -8.94
C GLY A 45 -1.20 -5.72 -7.74
N ILE A 46 -1.65 -6.27 -6.63
CA ILE A 46 -0.88 -6.35 -5.39
C ILE A 46 -1.11 -7.65 -4.64
N GLN A 47 -0.16 -7.95 -3.77
CA GLN A 47 -0.29 -8.86 -2.66
C GLN A 47 0.12 -8.18 -1.37
N ALA A 48 -0.83 -7.94 -0.48
CA ALA A 48 -0.62 -7.37 0.85
C ALA A 48 -1.42 -8.17 1.90
N PRO A 49 -1.00 -8.14 3.17
CA PRO A 49 -1.87 -8.51 4.30
C PRO A 49 -3.22 -7.79 4.23
N TRP A 50 -4.26 -8.42 4.78
CA TRP A 50 -5.63 -7.90 4.68
C TRP A 50 -5.85 -6.61 5.47
N ASP A 51 -5.07 -6.41 6.53
CA ASP A 51 -5.04 -5.23 7.41
C ASP A 51 -4.13 -4.11 6.89
N LEU A 52 -3.35 -4.36 5.84
CA LEU A 52 -2.44 -3.40 5.22
C LEU A 52 -3.10 -2.75 3.99
N GLU A 53 -3.39 -1.46 4.08
CA GLU A 53 -3.78 -0.64 2.94
C GLU A 53 -2.52 -0.08 2.24
N VAL A 54 -2.42 -0.32 0.93
CA VAL A 54 -1.39 0.22 0.05
C VAL A 54 -1.99 1.38 -0.73
N GLN A 55 -1.53 2.60 -0.45
CA GLN A 55 -1.99 3.83 -1.09
C GLN A 55 -1.02 4.26 -2.19
N PHE A 56 -1.51 4.42 -3.41
CA PHE A 56 -0.74 4.82 -4.58
C PHE A 56 -0.86 6.33 -4.85
N TYR A 57 0.28 6.95 -5.15
CA TYR A 57 0.39 8.39 -5.39
C TYR A 57 0.92 8.68 -6.80
N LYS A 58 0.40 9.75 -7.42
CA LYS A 58 0.93 10.31 -8.69
C LYS A 58 2.13 11.24 -8.48
N GLY A 59 2.38 11.66 -7.24
CA GLY A 59 3.54 12.48 -6.86
C GLY A 59 4.66 11.66 -6.25
N ASN A 60 5.86 12.22 -6.23
CA ASN A 60 6.98 11.71 -5.46
C ASN A 60 6.74 11.95 -3.96
N ALA A 61 7.35 11.14 -3.09
CA ALA A 61 7.31 11.30 -1.63
C ALA A 61 5.89 11.43 -1.03
N CYS A 62 4.92 10.75 -1.64
CA CYS A 62 3.51 10.74 -1.21
C CYS A 62 2.92 12.16 -1.09
N GLN A 63 3.39 13.06 -1.94
CA GLN A 63 2.85 14.41 -2.07
C GLN A 63 1.43 14.34 -2.65
N ASN A 64 0.58 15.26 -2.20
CA ASN A 64 -0.84 15.35 -2.53
C ASN A 64 -1.66 14.17 -2.00
N GLN A 65 -2.93 14.09 -2.39
CA GLN A 65 -3.80 12.98 -2.01
C GLN A 65 -3.47 11.73 -2.86
N TRP A 66 -3.60 10.56 -2.25
CA TRP A 66 -3.53 9.28 -2.96
C TRP A 66 -4.68 9.19 -3.98
N TYR A 67 -4.41 8.61 -5.15
CA TYR A 67 -5.42 8.46 -6.22
C TYR A 67 -5.98 7.04 -6.28
N SER A 68 -5.29 6.07 -5.67
CA SER A 68 -5.76 4.71 -5.57
C SER A 68 -5.32 4.08 -4.26
N ARG A 69 -6.09 3.12 -3.77
CA ARG A 69 -5.73 2.30 -2.62
C ARG A 69 -6.19 0.86 -2.84
N SER A 70 -5.47 -0.09 -2.27
CA SER A 70 -5.80 -1.52 -2.36
C SER A 70 -5.23 -2.28 -1.16
N TRP A 71 -5.79 -3.43 -0.84
CA TRP A 71 -5.32 -4.32 0.23
C TRP A 71 -5.60 -5.77 -0.15
N GLY A 72 -5.00 -6.73 0.56
CA GLY A 72 -5.15 -8.14 0.22
C GLY A 72 -4.43 -8.53 -1.07
N THR A 73 -4.88 -9.63 -1.68
CA THR A 73 -4.37 -10.11 -2.98
C THR A 73 -5.37 -9.77 -4.08
N VAL A 74 -5.01 -8.84 -4.97
CA VAL A 74 -5.93 -8.25 -5.96
C VAL A 74 -5.21 -8.07 -7.29
N LYS A 75 -5.89 -8.41 -8.39
CA LYS A 75 -5.50 -7.99 -9.75
C LYS A 75 -6.38 -6.82 -10.15
N PHE A 76 -5.78 -5.80 -10.75
CA PHE A 76 -6.49 -4.61 -11.19
C PHE A 76 -7.06 -4.81 -12.59
N ASP A 77 -8.27 -4.29 -12.83
CA ASP A 77 -8.88 -4.30 -14.17
C ASP A 77 -8.08 -3.45 -15.18
N LYS A 78 -7.35 -2.46 -14.65
CA LYS A 78 -6.48 -1.55 -15.42
C LYS A 78 -5.21 -1.30 -14.64
N ALA A 79 -4.11 -1.22 -15.37
CA ALA A 79 -2.82 -0.86 -14.80
C ALA A 79 -2.85 0.57 -14.19
N CYS A 80 -2.08 0.76 -13.13
CA CYS A 80 -2.06 1.93 -12.27
C CYS A 80 -0.63 2.50 -12.21
N ASN A 81 -0.37 3.58 -12.95
CA ASN A 81 0.91 4.29 -12.84
C ASN A 81 1.04 5.03 -11.51
N TYR A 82 2.09 4.76 -10.74
CA TYR A 82 2.40 5.40 -9.46
C TYR A 82 3.85 5.87 -9.41
N TYR A 83 4.13 6.83 -8.53
CA TYR A 83 5.46 7.42 -8.30
C TYR A 83 5.92 7.31 -6.85
N SER A 84 4.98 7.03 -5.95
CA SER A 84 5.27 6.63 -4.58
C SER A 84 4.09 5.87 -4.00
N VAL A 85 4.35 5.18 -2.89
CA VAL A 85 3.38 4.35 -2.19
C VAL A 85 3.47 4.60 -0.70
N LYS A 86 2.34 4.53 0.00
CA LYS A 86 2.30 4.62 1.45
C LYS A 86 1.56 3.44 2.04
N PHE A 87 2.08 2.91 3.14
CA PHE A 87 1.35 1.94 3.94
C PHE A 87 0.45 2.68 4.93
N ALA A 88 -0.81 2.27 5.00
CA ALA A 88 -1.75 2.74 5.98
C ALA A 88 -2.42 1.54 6.66
N GLN A 89 -2.80 1.73 7.93
CA GLN A 89 -3.66 0.77 8.57
C GLN A 89 -5.01 0.81 7.86
N ARG A 90 -5.53 -0.34 7.47
CA ARG A 90 -6.87 -0.41 6.92
C ARG A 90 -7.85 0.09 7.97
N HIS A 91 -8.51 1.19 7.67
CA HIS A 91 -9.68 1.65 8.39
C HIS A 91 -10.92 1.20 7.63
N ASP A 92 -11.83 0.48 8.28
CA ASP A 92 -13.14 0.14 7.74
C ASP A 92 -14.03 1.38 7.74
N ASP A 93 -13.63 2.41 7.00
CA ASP A 93 -14.47 3.58 6.77
C ASP A 93 -15.54 3.17 5.76
N ASN A 94 -16.81 3.40 6.09
CA ASN A 94 -17.96 3.13 5.21
C ASN A 94 -17.81 3.84 3.85
N ILE A 95 -17.17 3.19 2.88
CA ILE A 95 -17.13 3.61 1.49
C ILE A 95 -18.45 3.18 0.83
N HIS A 96 -19.20 4.16 0.32
CA HIS A 96 -20.14 3.92 -0.77
C HIS A 96 -19.38 3.25 -1.93
N GLY A 97 -19.50 1.92 -2.04
CA GLY A 97 -18.99 1.17 -3.18
C GLY A 97 -18.20 -0.08 -2.81
N GLY A 98 -18.92 -1.19 -2.71
CA GLY A 98 -18.38 -2.52 -2.98
C GLY A 98 -17.94 -3.33 -1.76
N LYS A 99 -18.87 -4.14 -1.24
CA LYS A 99 -18.52 -5.39 -0.54
C LYS A 99 -17.87 -6.32 -1.55
N GLY A 100 -16.54 -6.46 -1.52
CA GLY A 100 -15.80 -7.35 -2.41
C GLY A 100 -14.34 -7.44 -1.99
N LYS A 101 -13.69 -8.56 -2.29
CA LYS A 101 -12.25 -8.76 -2.06
C LYS A 101 -11.47 -7.62 -2.73
N GLY A 102 -10.86 -6.76 -1.90
CA GLY A 102 -9.95 -5.69 -2.28
C GLY A 102 -10.49 -4.69 -3.30
N SER A 103 -11.03 -3.57 -2.82
CA SER A 103 -11.56 -2.53 -3.69
C SER A 103 -10.43 -1.64 -4.22
N VAL A 104 -10.32 -1.52 -5.55
CA VAL A 104 -9.54 -0.45 -6.19
C VAL A 104 -10.37 0.83 -6.13
N GLY A 105 -10.26 1.59 -5.05
CA GLY A 105 -10.86 2.92 -4.98
C GLY A 105 -10.06 3.87 -5.86
N ARG A 106 -10.45 4.06 -7.13
CA ARG A 106 -9.79 4.98 -8.07
C ARG A 106 -10.47 6.34 -7.94
N TYR A 107 -9.75 7.33 -7.41
CA TYR A 107 -10.14 8.73 -7.53
C TYR A 107 -9.59 9.24 -8.85
N ASP A 108 -10.47 9.45 -9.83
CA ASP A 108 -10.11 10.19 -11.03
C ASP A 108 -9.79 11.61 -10.59
N TYR A 109 -8.49 11.92 -10.55
CA TYR A 109 -7.99 13.26 -10.27
C TYR A 109 -8.39 14.14 -11.46
N ASN A 110 -9.58 14.73 -11.42
CA ASN A 110 -9.94 15.85 -12.28
C ASN A 110 -9.12 17.04 -11.78
N GLY A 111 -7.94 17.22 -12.37
CA GLY A 111 -7.11 18.39 -12.16
C GLY A 111 -7.88 19.65 -12.53
N HIS A 112 -8.33 20.38 -11.52
CA HIS A 112 -8.59 21.80 -11.60
C HIS A 112 -7.52 22.50 -10.78
N ASN A 113 -6.52 23.04 -11.49
CA ASN A 113 -5.93 24.34 -11.21
C ASN A 113 -5.33 24.89 -12.50
#